data_AF-A0A091HU28-F1
#
_entry.id   AF-A0A091HU28-F1
#
_cell.length_a   1.000
_cell.length_b   1.000
_cell.length_c   1.000
_cell.angle_alpha   90.00
_cell.angle_beta   90.00
_cell.angle_gamma   90.00
#
_symmetry.space_group_name_H-M   'P 1'
#
loop_
_entity.id
_entity.type
_entity.pdbx_description
1 polymer ?
#
loop_
_entity_poly.entity_id
_entity_poly.type
_entity_poly.pdbx_seq_one_letter_code
_entity_poly.pdbx_strand_id
1 'polypeptide(L)'
;NHEISTVLQRQHHRVRYSESVEIGSVIFSLSGVAFILADTQDLLMTGEEQFFKRIQKFINIHRNSFLVLSAALHGPEEWNVMFRIQTRFLGSNLRIIPVHNTAETVKLMLTIAKITSKPQADDIRYKMAITKAHIIENSPVWKMLQE
;
A
#
# COMPACT_ATOMS: atom_id res chain seq x y z
N ASN A 1 0.73 -3.02 14.50
CA ASN A 1 0.38 -4.35 13.97
C ASN A 1 1.62 -5.21 13.73
N HIS A 2 2.12 -5.82 14.81
CA HIS A 2 3.28 -6.72 14.76
C HIS A 2 2.99 -8.00 13.95
N GLU A 3 1.73 -8.44 13.90
CA GLU A 3 1.31 -9.66 13.20
C GLU A 3 1.43 -9.53 11.67
N ILE A 4 0.90 -8.45 11.07
CA ILE A 4 0.98 -8.20 9.62
C ILE A 4 2.44 -8.10 9.15
N SER A 5 3.31 -7.41 9.91
CA SER A 5 4.74 -7.36 9.59
C SER A 5 5.40 -8.73 9.67
N THR A 6 5.01 -9.56 10.64
CA THR A 6 5.52 -10.93 10.77
C THR A 6 5.13 -11.80 9.57
N VAL A 7 3.86 -11.72 9.13
CA VAL A 7 3.39 -12.48 7.96
C VAL A 7 4.10 -12.01 6.67
N LEU A 8 4.27 -10.70 6.49
CA LEU A 8 5.02 -10.16 5.36
C LEU A 8 6.48 -10.63 5.33
N GLN A 9 7.16 -10.63 6.47
CA GLN A 9 8.53 -11.14 6.60
C GLN A 9 8.62 -12.64 6.28
N ARG A 10 7.66 -13.45 6.77
CA ARG A 10 7.59 -14.90 6.44
C ARG A 10 7.39 -15.15 4.94
N GLN A 11 6.71 -14.24 4.25
CA GLN A 11 6.56 -14.29 2.79
C GLN A 11 7.71 -13.62 2.03
N HIS A 12 8.89 -13.49 2.65
CA HIS A 12 10.11 -12.91 2.10
C HIS A 12 9.98 -11.45 1.61
N HIS A 13 9.04 -10.68 2.17
CA HIS A 13 8.96 -9.24 1.91
C HIS A 13 9.84 -8.49 2.91
N ARG A 14 10.66 -7.56 2.41
CA ARG A 14 11.48 -6.68 3.27
C ARG A 14 10.60 -5.61 3.91
N VAL A 15 10.44 -5.67 5.23
CA VAL A 15 9.69 -4.68 6.01
C VAL A 15 10.64 -3.61 6.55
N ARG A 16 10.25 -2.34 6.44
CA ARG A 16 10.94 -1.19 7.05
C ARG A 16 9.95 -0.43 7.92
N TYR A 17 10.42 0.05 9.06
CA TYR A 17 9.63 0.87 9.98
C TYR A 17 10.04 2.34 9.84
N SER A 18 9.08 3.24 9.98
CA SER A 18 9.29 4.68 9.93
C SER A 18 8.35 5.37 10.91
N GLU A 19 8.84 6.38 11.60
CA GLU A 19 8.03 7.23 12.49
C GLU A 19 7.33 8.36 11.73
N SER A 20 7.73 8.61 10.48
CA SER A 20 7.16 9.68 9.65
C SER A 20 5.86 9.28 8.94
N VAL A 21 5.48 8.01 9.00
CA VAL A 21 4.24 7.52 8.40
C VAL A 21 3.13 7.51 9.44
N GLU A 22 1.89 7.72 9.00
CA GLU A 22 0.74 7.60 9.90
C GLU A 22 0.74 6.22 10.54
N ILE A 23 0.40 6.17 11.83
CA ILE A 23 0.26 4.91 12.58
C ILE A 23 -0.60 3.94 11.78
N GLY A 24 -0.35 2.64 11.88
CA GLY A 24 -1.12 1.60 11.19
C GLY A 24 -1.11 1.69 9.66
N SER A 25 -0.22 2.50 9.07
CA SER A 25 -0.08 2.57 7.62
C SER A 25 0.98 1.60 7.10
N VAL A 26 0.74 1.07 5.91
CA VAL A 26 1.68 0.22 5.18
C VAL A 26 1.79 0.74 3.75
N ILE A 27 3.01 1.04 3.32
CA ILE A 27 3.27 1.66 2.02
C ILE A 27 4.07 0.69 1.16
N PHE A 28 3.63 0.46 -0.07
CA PHE A 28 4.38 -0.27 -1.08
C PHE A 28 4.98 0.74 -2.07
N SER A 29 6.20 1.19 -1.81
CA SER A 29 6.83 2.27 -2.59
C SER A 29 6.94 1.98 -4.09
N LEU A 30 7.16 0.70 -4.47
CA LEU A 30 7.33 0.32 -5.87
C LEU A 30 6.04 0.36 -6.69
N SER A 31 4.89 0.14 -6.05
CA SER A 31 3.57 0.20 -6.68
C SER A 31 2.84 1.52 -6.41
N GLY A 32 3.38 2.37 -5.54
CA GLY A 32 2.79 3.66 -5.19
C GLY A 32 1.47 3.55 -4.43
N VAL A 33 1.13 2.36 -3.90
CA VAL A 33 -0.08 2.14 -3.10
C VAL A 33 0.24 2.27 -1.61
N ALA A 34 -0.72 2.82 -0.87
CA ALA A 34 -0.67 2.92 0.57
C ALA A 34 -1.95 2.34 1.18
N PHE A 35 -1.79 1.67 2.31
CA PHE A 35 -2.86 1.12 3.11
C PHE A 35 -2.85 1.78 4.48
N ILE A 36 -4.02 2.07 5.03
CA ILE A 36 -4.22 2.34 6.44
C ILE A 36 -5.10 1.23 7.02
N LEU A 37 -4.66 0.66 8.13
CA LEU A 37 -5.30 -0.49 8.77
C LEU A 37 -6.09 -0.03 9.99
N ALA A 38 -7.32 -0.53 10.11
CA ALA A 38 -8.15 -0.34 11.29
C ALA A 38 -9.03 -1.56 11.57
N ASP A 39 -9.38 -1.72 12.84
CA ASP A 39 -10.36 -2.69 13.29
C ASP A 39 -11.66 -1.96 13.65
N THR A 40 -12.81 -2.50 13.22
CA THR A 40 -14.10 -1.87 13.50
C THR A 40 -14.42 -1.81 15.00
N GLN A 41 -14.00 -2.81 15.78
CA GLN A 41 -14.25 -2.83 17.23
C GLN A 41 -13.45 -1.72 17.92
N ASP A 42 -12.19 -1.53 17.53
CA ASP A 42 -11.37 -0.43 18.04
C ASP A 42 -12.02 0.94 17.76
N LEU A 43 -12.59 1.13 16.58
CA LEU A 43 -13.28 2.37 16.20
C LEU A 43 -14.56 2.61 17.00
N LEU A 44 -15.32 1.55 17.28
CA LEU A 44 -16.51 1.62 18.12
C LEU A 44 -16.15 1.98 19.57
N MET A 45 -15.02 1.49 20.08
CA MET A 45 -14.57 1.75 21.46
C MET A 45 -13.91 3.13 21.65
N THR A 46 -13.06 3.55 20.73
CA THR A 46 -12.25 4.79 20.86
C THR A 46 -12.87 6.01 20.20
N GLY A 47 -13.93 5.81 19.41
CA GLY A 47 -14.62 6.87 18.67
C GLY A 47 -13.96 7.21 17.34
N GLU A 48 -14.79 7.58 16.37
CA GLU A 48 -14.37 7.71 14.97
C GLU A 48 -13.61 9.02 14.65
N GLU A 49 -13.76 10.07 15.44
CA GLU A 49 -13.29 11.41 15.08
C GLU A 49 -11.76 11.50 14.98
N GLN A 50 -11.03 10.89 15.93
CA GLN A 50 -9.57 10.82 15.87
C GLN A 50 -9.10 10.03 14.65
N PHE A 51 -9.81 8.95 14.33
CA PHE A 51 -9.51 8.11 13.18
C PHE A 51 -9.77 8.84 11.86
N PHE A 52 -10.85 9.62 11.77
CA PHE A 52 -11.15 10.43 10.59
C PHE A 52 -10.07 11.48 10.32
N LYS A 53 -9.56 12.14 11.35
CA LYS A 53 -8.43 13.07 11.22
C LYS A 53 -7.18 12.36 10.68
N ARG A 54 -6.91 11.15 11.15
CA ARG A 54 -5.80 10.32 10.68
C ARG A 54 -5.98 9.88 9.21
N ILE A 55 -7.19 9.43 8.84
CA ILE A 55 -7.52 9.15 7.43
C ILE A 55 -7.30 10.39 6.57
N GLN A 56 -7.79 11.55 6.99
CA GLN A 56 -7.65 12.79 6.22
C GLN A 56 -6.17 13.13 5.96
N LYS A 57 -5.31 13.01 6.99
CA LYS A 57 -3.87 13.23 6.83
C LYS A 57 -3.25 12.20 5.89
N PHE A 58 -3.64 10.94 6.02
CA PHE A 58 -3.17 9.85 5.17
C PHE A 58 -3.51 10.07 3.67
N ILE A 59 -4.76 10.40 3.36
CA ILE A 59 -5.20 10.57 1.96
C ILE A 59 -4.62 11.82 1.29
N ASN A 60 -4.27 12.84 2.07
CA ASN A 60 -3.60 14.04 1.58
C ASN A 60 -2.16 13.76 1.11
N ILE A 61 -1.51 12.74 1.68
CA ILE A 61 -0.12 12.35 1.35
C ILE A 61 -0.11 11.33 0.21
N HIS A 62 -1.06 10.39 0.22
CA HIS A 62 -1.04 9.24 -0.67
C HIS A 62 -2.11 9.35 -1.75
N ARG A 63 -1.71 9.28 -3.03
CA ARG A 63 -2.66 9.32 -4.17
C ARG A 63 -3.49 8.04 -4.30
N ASN A 64 -2.88 6.88 -4.06
CA ASN A 64 -3.50 5.57 -4.25
C ASN A 64 -3.73 4.92 -2.87
N SER A 65 -4.83 5.33 -2.23
CA SER A 65 -5.09 5.11 -0.81
C SER A 65 -6.17 4.07 -0.57
N PHE A 66 -5.88 3.12 0.32
CA PHE A 66 -6.80 2.07 0.71
C PHE A 66 -6.97 2.03 2.22
N LEU A 67 -8.21 2.04 2.70
CA LEU A 67 -8.55 1.67 4.06
C LEU A 67 -8.87 0.18 4.07
N VAL A 68 -8.11 -0.60 4.82
CA VAL A 68 -8.44 -2.00 5.10
C VAL A 68 -9.10 -2.05 6.47
N LEU A 69 -10.37 -2.43 6.47
CA LEU A 69 -11.20 -2.43 7.66
C LEU A 69 -11.47 -3.87 8.09
N SER A 70 -10.85 -4.28 9.19
CA SER A 70 -11.01 -5.60 9.78
C SER A 70 -12.30 -5.65 10.59
N ALA A 71 -13.11 -6.68 10.36
CA ALA A 71 -14.27 -7.00 11.18
C ALA A 71 -14.54 -8.51 11.16
N ALA A 72 -14.77 -9.09 12.33
CA ALA A 72 -14.96 -10.54 12.46
C ALA A 72 -16.25 -11.03 11.79
N LEU A 73 -17.36 -10.29 11.95
CA LEU A 73 -18.71 -10.76 11.60
C LEU A 73 -19.41 -9.92 10.53
N HIS A 74 -18.92 -8.71 10.22
CA HIS A 74 -19.60 -7.74 9.35
C HIS A 74 -21.10 -7.62 9.68
N GLY A 75 -21.40 -7.45 10.97
CA GLY A 75 -22.75 -7.21 11.44
C GLY A 75 -23.25 -5.80 11.10
N PRO A 76 -24.51 -5.49 11.45
CA PRO A 76 -25.11 -4.19 11.17
C PRO A 76 -24.33 -3.01 11.75
N GLU A 77 -23.67 -3.18 12.89
CA GLU A 77 -22.84 -2.14 13.51
C GLU A 77 -21.58 -1.87 12.70
N GLU A 78 -20.88 -2.91 12.27
CA GLU A 78 -19.69 -2.78 11.43
C GLU A 78 -20.02 -2.19 10.05
N TRP A 79 -21.16 -2.59 9.47
CA TRP A 79 -21.67 -1.98 8.24
C TRP A 79 -22.01 -0.50 8.44
N ASN A 80 -22.57 -0.12 9.58
CA ASN A 80 -22.86 1.28 9.88
C ASN A 80 -21.57 2.10 9.97
N VAL A 81 -20.52 1.57 10.63
CA VAL A 81 -19.19 2.22 10.66
C VAL A 81 -18.64 2.38 9.24
N MET A 82 -18.68 1.31 8.42
CA MET A 82 -18.25 1.38 7.03
C MET A 82 -19.02 2.44 6.23
N PHE A 83 -20.35 2.47 6.38
CA PHE A 83 -21.22 3.41 5.69
C PHE A 83 -20.90 4.86 6.09
N ARG A 84 -20.66 5.11 7.38
CA ARG A 84 -20.26 6.43 7.89
C ARG A 84 -18.93 6.88 7.31
N ILE A 85 -17.92 5.99 7.28
CA ILE A 85 -16.63 6.30 6.66
C ILE A 85 -16.79 6.56 5.16
N GLN A 86 -17.52 5.70 4.44
CA GLN A 86 -17.80 5.86 3.01
C GLN A 86 -18.46 7.21 2.72
N THR A 87 -19.47 7.58 3.50
CA THR A 87 -20.19 8.85 3.36
C THR A 87 -19.27 10.04 3.66
N ARG A 88 -18.44 9.95 4.71
CA ARG A 88 -17.54 11.03 5.12
C ARG A 88 -16.44 11.33 4.10
N PHE A 89 -15.97 10.30 3.41
CA PHE A 89 -14.86 10.35 2.45
C PHE A 89 -15.33 10.12 1.01
N LEU A 90 -16.62 10.29 0.74
CA LEU A 90 -17.18 10.13 -0.59
C LEU A 90 -16.53 11.13 -1.55
N GLY A 91 -16.12 10.65 -2.73
CA GLY A 91 -15.42 11.47 -3.72
C GLY A 91 -13.95 11.73 -3.43
N SER A 92 -13.42 11.26 -2.29
CA SER A 92 -11.97 11.24 -2.05
C SER A 92 -11.29 10.10 -2.81
N ASN A 93 -9.97 10.05 -2.74
CA ASN A 93 -9.15 8.96 -3.29
C ASN A 93 -9.04 7.73 -2.36
N LEU A 94 -9.84 7.66 -1.30
CA LEU A 94 -9.89 6.53 -0.37
C LEU A 94 -10.76 5.39 -0.91
N ARG A 95 -10.21 4.19 -1.02
CA ARG A 95 -10.97 2.95 -1.27
C ARG A 95 -11.05 2.10 -0.02
N ILE A 96 -12.26 1.73 0.37
CA ILE A 96 -12.51 0.99 1.62
C ILE A 96 -12.71 -0.48 1.27
N ILE A 97 -11.97 -1.36 1.94
CA ILE A 97 -12.02 -2.80 1.70
C ILE A 97 -12.24 -3.52 3.03
N PRO A 98 -13.39 -4.18 3.22
CA PRO A 98 -13.62 -5.03 4.38
C PRO A 98 -12.79 -6.31 4.29
N VAL A 99 -12.28 -6.78 5.42
CA VAL A 99 -11.54 -8.04 5.55
C VAL A 99 -11.89 -8.73 6.87
N HIS A 100 -11.78 -10.06 6.89
CA HIS A 100 -12.13 -10.83 8.09
C HIS A 100 -10.94 -11.14 9.01
N ASN A 101 -9.72 -11.19 8.46
CA ASN A 101 -8.54 -11.62 9.21
C ASN A 101 -7.22 -11.09 8.62
N THR A 102 -6.14 -11.28 9.39
CA THR A 102 -4.79 -10.87 9.04
C THR A 102 -4.27 -11.54 7.75
N ALA A 103 -4.60 -12.82 7.51
CA ALA A 103 -4.13 -13.52 6.32
C ALA A 103 -4.75 -12.95 5.03
N GLU A 104 -6.06 -12.67 5.06
CA GLU A 104 -6.77 -11.99 3.99
C GLU A 104 -6.24 -10.57 3.78
N THR A 105 -5.99 -9.83 4.87
CA THR A 105 -5.40 -8.49 4.83
C THR A 105 -4.09 -8.49 4.04
N VAL A 106 -3.17 -9.39 4.38
CA VAL A 106 -1.87 -9.49 3.70
C VAL A 106 -2.03 -9.92 2.25
N LYS A 107 -2.86 -10.93 1.99
CA LYS A 107 -3.12 -11.41 0.62
C LYS A 107 -3.68 -10.28 -0.26
N LEU A 108 -4.63 -9.51 0.27
CA LEU A 108 -5.25 -8.37 -0.39
C LEU A 108 -4.21 -7.30 -0.71
N MET A 109 -3.43 -6.87 0.29
CA MET A 109 -2.40 -5.85 0.14
C MET A 109 -1.38 -6.24 -0.93
N LEU A 110 -0.90 -7.49 -0.90
CA LEU A 110 0.05 -7.99 -1.90
C LEU A 110 -0.55 -8.10 -3.29
N THR A 111 -1.81 -8.52 -3.39
CA THR A 111 -2.50 -8.62 -4.68
C THR A 111 -2.64 -7.22 -5.30
N ILE A 112 -3.13 -6.24 -4.54
CA ILE A 112 -3.27 -4.86 -4.99
C ILE A 112 -1.91 -4.28 -5.36
N ALA A 113 -0.89 -4.46 -4.52
CA ALA A 113 0.45 -3.96 -4.80
C ALA A 113 1.04 -4.57 -6.08
N LYS A 114 0.80 -5.87 -6.33
CA LYS A 114 1.27 -6.54 -7.55
C LYS A 114 0.55 -6.04 -8.80
N ILE A 115 -0.79 -5.96 -8.78
CA ILE A 115 -1.56 -5.51 -9.97
C ILE A 115 -1.34 -4.03 -10.30
N THR A 116 -0.94 -3.22 -9.31
CA THR A 116 -0.66 -1.79 -9.50
C THR A 116 0.80 -1.50 -9.81
N SER A 117 1.70 -2.47 -9.60
CA SER A 117 3.10 -2.35 -10.00
C SER A 117 3.26 -2.32 -11.51
N LYS A 118 4.27 -1.60 -12.01
CA LYS A 118 4.61 -1.63 -13.44
C LYS A 118 4.86 -3.08 -13.87
N PRO A 119 4.42 -3.51 -15.07
CA PRO A 119 4.68 -4.85 -15.56
C PRO A 119 6.17 -5.18 -15.43
N GLN A 120 6.49 -6.35 -14.86
CA GLN A 120 7.88 -6.78 -14.66
C GLN A 120 8.68 -6.74 -15.97
N ALA A 121 8.03 -6.99 -17.10
CA ALA A 121 8.62 -6.88 -18.43
C ALA A 121 9.05 -5.44 -18.78
N ASP A 122 8.34 -4.41 -18.33
CA ASP A 122 8.71 -3.01 -18.57
C ASP A 122 9.90 -2.60 -17.70
N ASP A 123 9.95 -3.07 -16.45
CA ASP A 123 11.09 -2.85 -15.56
C ASP A 123 12.36 -3.55 -16.09
N ILE A 124 12.24 -4.80 -16.55
CA ILE A 124 13.34 -5.54 -17.17
C ILE A 124 13.79 -4.84 -18.45
N ARG A 125 12.86 -4.44 -19.33
CA ARG A 125 13.18 -3.72 -20.57
C ARG A 125 13.90 -2.39 -20.29
N TYR A 126 13.42 -1.64 -19.31
CA TYR A 126 14.05 -0.38 -18.89
C TYR A 126 15.46 -0.60 -18.35
N LYS A 127 15.65 -1.60 -17.47
CA LYS A 127 16.98 -1.96 -16.94
C LYS A 127 17.92 -2.44 -18.05
N MET A 128 17.46 -3.29 -18.97
CA MET A 128 18.25 -3.71 -20.13
C MET A 128 18.64 -2.52 -21.01
N ALA A 129 17.73 -1.57 -21.24
CA ALA A 129 18.03 -0.37 -22.02
C ALA A 129 19.10 0.51 -21.37
N ILE A 130 19.01 0.75 -20.05
CA ILE A 130 20.03 1.50 -19.30
C ILE A 130 21.38 0.76 -19.33
N THR A 131 21.39 -0.54 -19.04
CA THR A 131 22.63 -1.31 -19.05
C THR A 131 23.27 -1.30 -20.44
N LYS A 132 22.47 -1.43 -21.50
CA LYS A 132 22.97 -1.34 -22.88
C LYS A 132 23.58 0.03 -23.17
N ALA A 133 22.91 1.12 -22.79
CA ALA A 133 23.43 2.48 -22.95
C ALA A 133 24.77 2.65 -22.19
N HIS A 134 24.83 2.20 -20.94
CA HIS A 134 26.04 2.28 -20.11
C HIS A 134 27.21 1.48 -20.70
N ILE A 135 26.95 0.29 -21.25
CA ILE A 135 27.96 -0.51 -21.94
C ILE A 135 28.45 0.21 -23.19
N ILE A 136 27.56 0.81 -23.98
CA ILE A 136 27.93 1.53 -25.21
C ILE A 136 28.78 2.77 -24.87
N GLU A 137 28.37 3.58 -23.89
CA GLU A 137 29.09 4.79 -23.47
C GLU A 137 30.48 4.48 -22.91
N ASN A 138 30.61 3.38 -22.15
CA ASN A 138 31.88 2.99 -21.53
C ASN A 138 32.66 1.96 -22.33
N SER A 139 32.20 1.57 -23.52
CA SER A 139 32.90 0.60 -24.37
C SER A 139 34.11 1.26 -25.03
N PRO A 140 35.34 0.76 -24.78
CA PRO A 140 36.53 1.27 -25.45
C PRO A 140 36.48 1.00 -26.96
N VAL A 141 35.89 -0.13 -27.37
CA VAL A 141 35.72 -0.49 -28.79
C VAL A 141 34.77 0.48 -29.50
N TRP A 142 33.71 0.93 -28.81
CA TRP A 142 32.76 1.86 -29.40
C TRP A 142 33.36 3.26 -29.60
N LYS A 143 34.24 3.70 -28.68
CA LYS A 143 34.99 4.95 -28.83
C LYS A 143 35.97 4.91 -30.00
N MET A 144 36.65 3.78 -30.22
CA MET A 144 37.54 3.61 -31.38
C MET A 144 36.84 3.60 -32.74
N LEU A 145 35.55 3.26 -32.80
CA LEU A 145 34.75 3.27 -34.04
C LEU A 145 34.18 4.66 -34.38
N GLN A 146 34.30 5.64 -33.48
CA GLN A 146 33.85 7.02 -33.69
C GLN A 146 34.99 7.96 -34.15
N GLU A 147 36.23 7.46 -34.22
CA GLU A 147 37.41 8.10 -34.84
C GLU A 147 37.59 7.65 -36.29
#